data_AF-Q0US68-F1
#
_entry.id   AF-Q0US68-F1
#
_cell.length_a   1.000
_cell.length_b   1.000
_cell.length_c   1.000
_cell.angle_alpha   90.00
_cell.angle_beta   90.00
_cell.angle_gamma   90.00
#
_symmetry.space_group_name_H-M   'P 1'
#
loop_
_entity.id
_entity.type
_entity.pdbx_description
1 polymer ?
#
loop_
_entity_poly.entity_id
_entity_poly.type
_entity_poly.pdbx_seq_one_letter_code
_entity_poly.pdbx_strand_id
1 'polypeptide(L)'
;MVDKMQIAAANPFQDTYDKLLAIRNKLEKLTLTQAWSLRETDLWDYQRQLDRIDESRVDGNFFDALGRPAEIYEQRVSCADTLLYLLRKSYALVYQLLMTSEPVSEALLPIYNQLTTLRKCLLDVKKLGGVSSPRELYPYSMKLNSIDNMRKDGKFMVGNEIPDGQGRVTQLLEECFDLAYELRNDAEEDSSAEATPQSETPNEPLAA
;
A
#
# COMPACT_ATOMS: atom_id res chain seq x y z
N MET A 1 -55.78 -16.09 -4.21
CA MET A 1 -55.40 -15.18 -3.11
C MET A 1 -54.66 -16.01 -2.06
N VAL A 2 -53.39 -16.31 -2.33
CA VAL A 2 -52.43 -16.80 -1.32
C VAL A 2 -51.12 -16.15 -1.72
N ASP A 3 -50.80 -15.05 -1.04
CA ASP A 3 -49.52 -14.38 -1.16
C ASP A 3 -48.41 -15.38 -0.84
N LYS A 4 -47.66 -15.80 -1.86
CA LYS A 4 -46.32 -16.33 -1.69
C LYS A 4 -45.41 -15.16 -1.34
N MET A 5 -45.61 -14.63 -0.14
CA MET A 5 -44.83 -13.57 0.46
C MET A 5 -43.41 -14.09 0.70
N GLN A 6 -42.48 -13.47 -0.02
CA GLN A 6 -41.06 -13.33 0.28
C GLN A 6 -40.68 -13.66 1.72
N ILE A 7 -39.92 -14.74 1.91
CA ILE A 7 -38.69 -14.73 2.72
C ILE A 7 -37.72 -15.70 2.03
N ALA A 8 -36.82 -15.17 1.19
CA ALA A 8 -35.56 -15.87 0.95
C ALA A 8 -34.90 -15.99 2.32
N ALA A 9 -34.78 -17.20 2.84
CA ALA A 9 -34.19 -17.45 4.16
C ALA A 9 -32.77 -16.87 4.17
N ALA A 10 -32.60 -15.70 4.81
CA ALA A 10 -31.30 -15.14 5.07
C ALA A 10 -30.50 -16.21 5.83
N ASN A 11 -29.32 -16.57 5.32
CA ASN A 11 -28.43 -17.52 5.98
C ASN A 11 -28.26 -17.06 7.45
N PRO A 12 -28.60 -17.87 8.47
CA PRO A 12 -28.58 -17.44 9.87
C PRO A 12 -27.22 -16.95 10.35
N PHE A 13 -26.16 -17.31 9.63
CA PHE A 13 -24.77 -16.95 9.90
C PHE A 13 -24.21 -15.89 8.94
N GLN A 14 -25.05 -15.29 8.10
CA GLN A 14 -24.63 -14.32 7.09
C GLN A 14 -23.86 -13.16 7.71
N ASP A 15 -24.31 -12.66 8.86
CA ASP A 15 -23.66 -11.55 9.56
C ASP A 15 -22.21 -11.87 9.97
N THR A 16 -21.99 -13.06 10.54
CA THR A 16 -20.65 -13.52 10.95
C THR A 16 -19.78 -13.78 9.72
N TYR A 17 -20.36 -14.39 8.69
CA TYR A 17 -19.69 -14.63 7.42
C TYR A 17 -19.23 -13.32 6.77
N ASP A 18 -20.10 -12.32 6.66
CA ASP A 18 -19.80 -11.04 6.03
C ASP A 18 -18.73 -10.26 6.81
N LYS A 19 -18.77 -10.31 8.15
CA LYS A 19 -17.72 -9.71 9.00
C LYS A 19 -16.36 -10.36 8.74
N LEU A 20 -16.29 -11.69 8.79
CA LEU A 20 -15.05 -12.43 8.56
C LEU A 20 -14.52 -12.22 7.14
N LEU A 21 -15.40 -12.26 6.14
CA LEU A 21 -15.04 -12.02 4.74
C LEU A 21 -14.51 -10.59 4.54
N ALA A 22 -15.15 -9.59 5.16
CA ALA A 22 -14.69 -8.20 5.11
C ALA A 22 -13.31 -8.02 5.76
N ILE A 23 -13.08 -8.63 6.93
CA ILE A 23 -11.78 -8.60 7.61
C ILE A 23 -10.71 -9.27 6.74
N ARG A 24 -10.98 -10.48 6.26
CA ARG A 24 -10.07 -11.23 5.38
C ARG A 24 -9.70 -10.42 4.13
N ASN A 25 -10.68 -9.85 3.44
CA ASN A 25 -10.45 -9.07 2.22
C ASN A 25 -9.63 -7.80 2.49
N LYS A 26 -9.86 -7.13 3.62
CA LYS A 26 -9.04 -5.99 4.05
C LYS A 26 -7.60 -6.43 4.32
N LEU A 27 -7.39 -7.48 5.11
CA LEU A 27 -6.07 -8.02 5.43
C LEU A 27 -5.31 -8.45 4.17
N GLU A 28 -5.97 -9.12 3.22
CA GLU A 28 -5.32 -9.47 1.95
C GLU A 28 -4.94 -8.25 1.12
N LYS A 29 -5.81 -7.25 1.03
CA LYS A 29 -5.46 -6.01 0.35
C LYS A 29 -4.23 -5.36 0.99
N LEU A 30 -4.13 -5.38 2.32
CA LEU A 30 -2.97 -4.88 3.05
C LEU A 30 -1.71 -5.68 2.72
N THR A 31 -1.78 -7.02 2.66
CA THR A 31 -0.64 -7.86 2.24
C THR A 31 -0.12 -7.51 0.84
N LEU A 32 -0.99 -7.08 -0.07
CA LEU A 32 -0.61 -6.74 -1.45
C LEU A 32 -0.13 -5.29 -1.61
N THR A 33 -0.63 -4.36 -0.79
CA THR A 33 -0.49 -2.93 -1.09
C THR A 33 0.34 -2.14 -0.08
N GLN A 34 0.31 -2.48 1.22
CA GLN A 34 0.77 -1.58 2.29
C GLN A 34 1.29 -2.31 3.54
N ALA A 35 1.68 -3.59 3.46
CA ALA A 35 2.18 -4.35 4.62
C ALA A 35 3.31 -3.62 5.39
N TRP A 36 4.11 -2.83 4.68
CA TRP A 36 5.30 -2.13 5.18
C TRP A 36 5.03 -0.82 5.93
N SER A 37 3.79 -0.33 5.95
CA SER A 37 3.39 0.90 6.66
C SER A 37 2.42 0.64 7.81
N LEU A 38 2.05 -0.62 8.05
CA LEU A 38 1.16 -0.98 9.15
C LEU A 38 1.86 -0.85 10.49
N ARG A 39 1.16 -0.24 11.44
CA ARG A 39 1.57 -0.29 12.85
C ARG A 39 1.06 -1.57 13.48
N GLU A 40 1.77 -2.04 14.50
CA GLU A 40 1.32 -3.16 15.34
C GLU A 40 -0.07 -2.89 15.93
N THR A 41 -0.37 -1.65 16.30
CA THR A 41 -1.70 -1.23 16.79
C THR A 41 -2.80 -1.37 15.74
N ASP A 42 -2.50 -1.15 14.46
CA ASP A 42 -3.48 -1.26 13.38
C ASP A 42 -3.86 -2.73 13.14
N LEU A 43 -2.92 -3.66 13.39
CA LEU A 43 -3.17 -5.11 13.37
C LEU A 43 -3.92 -5.57 14.62
N TRP A 44 -3.67 -4.94 15.77
CA TRP A 44 -4.33 -5.25 17.03
C TRP A 44 -5.86 -5.07 16.95
N ASP A 45 -6.34 -4.05 16.24
CA ASP A 45 -7.78 -3.86 16.02
C ASP A 45 -8.43 -5.00 15.23
N TYR A 46 -7.72 -5.57 14.25
CA TYR A 46 -8.20 -6.76 13.54
C TYR A 46 -8.14 -7.99 14.43
N GLN A 47 -7.07 -8.17 15.19
CA GLN A 47 -6.92 -9.28 16.13
C GLN A 47 -8.06 -9.29 17.16
N ARG A 48 -8.35 -8.15 17.78
CA ARG A 48 -9.46 -8.01 18.73
C ARG A 48 -10.83 -8.30 18.10
N GLN A 49 -11.04 -7.93 16.85
CA GLN A 49 -12.28 -8.27 16.14
C GLN A 49 -12.41 -9.78 15.91
N LEU A 50 -11.31 -10.44 15.55
CA LEU A 50 -11.27 -11.90 15.38
C LEU A 50 -11.45 -12.62 16.72
N ASP A 51 -10.80 -12.13 17.79
CA ASP A 51 -10.90 -12.68 19.14
C ASP A 51 -12.36 -12.65 19.62
N ARG A 52 -13.07 -11.52 19.44
CA ARG A 52 -14.51 -11.42 19.77
C ARG A 52 -15.37 -12.43 19.02
N ILE A 53 -15.03 -12.73 17.76
CA ILE A 53 -15.75 -13.73 16.97
C ILE A 53 -15.43 -15.13 17.48
N ASP A 54 -14.17 -15.40 17.82
CA ASP A 54 -13.75 -16.70 18.35
C ASP A 54 -14.33 -16.97 19.75
N GLU A 55 -14.32 -15.98 20.63
CA GLU A 55 -14.93 -16.00 21.97
C GLU A 55 -16.45 -16.22 21.94
N SER A 56 -17.12 -15.85 20.83
CA SER A 56 -18.56 -16.08 20.66
C SER A 56 -18.91 -17.55 20.39
N ARG A 57 -17.90 -18.39 20.14
CA ARG A 57 -18.09 -19.83 19.89
C ARG A 57 -18.20 -20.58 21.22
N VAL A 58 -19.11 -21.55 21.27
CA VAL A 58 -19.29 -22.43 22.44
C VAL A 58 -18.96 -23.85 22.02
N ASP A 59 -18.08 -24.52 22.76
CA ASP A 59 -17.57 -25.86 22.44
C ASP A 59 -17.06 -25.99 20.98
N GLY A 60 -16.49 -24.91 20.44
CA GLY A 60 -15.97 -24.86 19.08
C GLY A 60 -17.03 -24.62 17.98
N ASN A 61 -18.30 -24.48 18.33
CA ASN A 61 -19.39 -24.25 17.37
C ASN A 61 -19.77 -22.77 17.28
N PHE A 62 -20.12 -22.31 16.08
CA PHE A 62 -20.73 -20.99 15.88
C PHE A 62 -22.22 -21.06 16.17
N PHE A 63 -22.79 -20.01 16.73
CA PHE A 63 -24.22 -19.93 17.04
C PHE A 63 -24.89 -18.78 16.28
N ASP A 64 -26.11 -19.01 15.81
CA ASP A 64 -26.91 -17.97 15.17
C ASP A 64 -27.62 -17.07 16.21
N ALA A 65 -28.36 -16.05 15.74
CA ALA A 65 -29.11 -15.14 16.61
C ALA A 65 -30.19 -15.83 17.46
N LEU A 66 -30.57 -17.07 17.13
CA LEU A 66 -31.55 -17.88 17.85
C LEU A 66 -30.87 -18.90 18.79
N GLY A 67 -29.54 -18.86 18.91
CA GLY A 67 -28.78 -19.79 19.75
C GLY A 67 -28.68 -21.20 19.18
N ARG A 68 -28.84 -21.37 17.85
CA ARG A 68 -28.67 -22.66 17.18
C ARG A 68 -27.25 -22.82 16.69
N PRO A 69 -26.62 -24.00 16.89
CA PRO A 69 -25.27 -24.24 16.40
C PRO A 69 -25.25 -24.31 14.86
N ALA A 70 -24.14 -23.91 14.26
CA ALA A 70 -23.89 -24.09 12.84
C ALA A 70 -23.79 -25.59 12.53
N GLU A 71 -24.77 -26.11 11.79
CA GLU A 71 -24.87 -27.54 11.52
C GLU A 71 -23.72 -28.05 10.64
N ILE A 72 -23.12 -29.16 11.05
CA ILE A 72 -22.10 -29.90 10.30
C ILE A 72 -22.85 -30.87 9.38
N TYR A 73 -23.21 -30.46 8.17
CA TYR A 73 -23.77 -31.40 7.19
C TYR A 73 -22.66 -32.12 6.43
N GLU A 74 -22.68 -33.45 6.47
CA GLU A 74 -21.65 -34.36 5.97
C GLU A 74 -21.34 -34.30 4.45
N GLN A 75 -22.04 -33.50 3.64
CA GLN A 75 -21.91 -33.59 2.16
C GLN A 75 -21.85 -32.28 1.37
N ARG A 76 -21.77 -31.11 2.01
CA ARG A 76 -21.37 -29.83 1.37
C ARG A 76 -20.63 -29.03 2.43
N VAL A 77 -19.58 -28.30 2.03
CA VAL A 77 -18.77 -27.45 2.93
C VAL A 77 -19.69 -26.79 3.95
N SER A 78 -19.59 -27.21 5.22
CA SER A 78 -20.51 -26.73 6.25
C SER A 78 -20.33 -25.23 6.41
N CYS A 79 -21.41 -24.53 6.76
CA CYS A 79 -21.32 -23.14 7.17
C CYS A 79 -20.29 -22.97 8.31
N ALA A 80 -20.23 -23.93 9.24
CA ALA A 80 -19.23 -23.97 10.30
C ALA A 80 -17.80 -24.04 9.77
N ASP A 81 -17.53 -24.92 8.80
CA ASP A 81 -16.20 -25.07 8.19
C ASP A 81 -15.76 -23.81 7.44
N THR A 82 -16.70 -23.18 6.74
CA THR A 82 -16.44 -21.94 5.99
C THR A 82 -16.07 -20.79 6.94
N LEU A 83 -16.84 -20.61 8.02
CA LEU A 83 -16.57 -19.60 9.04
C LEU A 83 -15.24 -19.86 9.75
N LEU A 84 -14.99 -21.12 10.13
CA LEU A 84 -13.75 -21.53 10.77
C LEU A 84 -12.54 -21.31 9.85
N TYR A 85 -12.68 -21.62 8.56
CA TYR A 85 -11.67 -21.34 7.55
C TYR A 85 -11.37 -19.84 7.45
N LEU A 86 -12.40 -19.00 7.31
CA LEU A 86 -12.21 -17.55 7.20
C LEU A 86 -11.56 -16.96 8.45
N LEU A 87 -11.94 -17.43 9.64
CA LEU A 87 -11.35 -17.01 10.91
C LEU A 87 -9.86 -17.39 10.98
N ARG A 88 -9.53 -18.67 10.75
CA ARG A 88 -8.14 -19.15 10.74
C ARG A 88 -7.29 -18.46 9.69
N LYS A 89 -7.83 -18.28 8.49
CA LYS A 89 -7.13 -17.57 7.39
C LYS A 89 -6.87 -16.11 7.76
N SER A 90 -7.82 -15.44 8.41
CA SER A 90 -7.64 -14.06 8.88
C SER A 90 -6.55 -13.96 9.94
N TYR A 91 -6.52 -14.86 10.94
CA TYR A 91 -5.40 -14.90 11.90
C TYR A 91 -4.06 -15.16 11.24
N ALA A 92 -3.99 -16.09 10.27
CA ALA A 92 -2.77 -16.36 9.53
C ALA A 92 -2.27 -15.12 8.75
N LEU A 93 -3.19 -14.34 8.16
CA LEU A 93 -2.86 -13.09 7.49
C LEU A 93 -2.36 -12.02 8.47
N VAL A 94 -2.98 -11.89 9.66
CA VAL A 94 -2.48 -10.99 10.72
C VAL A 94 -1.07 -11.37 11.13
N TYR A 95 -0.82 -12.66 11.40
CA TYR A 95 0.52 -13.14 11.76
C TYR A 95 1.54 -12.89 10.64
N GLN A 96 1.17 -13.20 9.39
CA GLN A 96 2.04 -12.91 8.24
C GLN A 96 2.36 -11.41 8.16
N LEU A 97 1.35 -10.54 8.30
CA LEU A 97 1.52 -9.10 8.31
C LEU A 97 2.43 -8.64 9.45
N LEU A 98 2.25 -9.15 10.67
CA LEU A 98 3.11 -8.87 11.83
C LEU A 98 4.58 -9.26 11.55
N MET A 99 4.82 -10.42 10.93
CA MET A 99 6.18 -10.86 10.61
C MET A 99 6.81 -10.09 9.45
N THR A 100 6.02 -9.56 8.52
CA THR A 100 6.50 -8.78 7.37
C THR A 100 6.57 -7.27 7.61
N SER A 101 5.87 -6.77 8.62
CA SER A 101 5.87 -5.34 8.95
C SER A 101 7.06 -5.05 9.86
N GLU A 102 8.09 -4.39 9.32
CA GLU A 102 9.05 -3.69 10.17
C GLU A 102 8.34 -2.44 10.71
N PRO A 103 8.30 -2.21 12.05
CA PRO A 103 7.67 -1.04 12.60
C PRO A 103 8.46 0.20 12.16
N VAL A 104 7.86 1.03 11.31
CA VAL A 104 8.35 2.40 11.11
C VAL A 104 7.89 3.21 12.32
N SER A 105 8.86 3.72 13.09
CA SER A 105 8.59 4.56 14.25
C SER A 105 7.65 5.72 13.90
N GLU A 106 6.72 6.06 14.80
CA GLU A 106 5.76 7.15 14.58
C GLU A 106 6.41 8.46 14.18
N ALA A 107 7.62 8.71 14.68
CA ALA A 107 8.40 9.90 14.37
C ALA A 107 8.88 9.95 12.91
N LEU A 108 9.02 8.80 12.23
CA LEU A 108 9.42 8.72 10.83
C LEU A 108 8.23 8.72 9.85
N LEU A 109 7.00 8.47 10.33
CA LEU A 109 5.80 8.45 9.48
C LEU A 109 5.61 9.72 8.62
N PRO A 110 5.82 10.95 9.14
CA PRO A 110 5.70 12.16 8.33
C PRO A 110 6.68 12.18 7.16
N ILE A 111 7.88 11.63 7.33
CA ILE A 111 8.93 11.56 6.30
C ILE A 111 8.57 10.47 5.29
N TYR A 112 8.20 9.28 5.78
CA TYR A 112 7.78 8.15 4.96
C TYR A 112 6.61 8.52 4.04
N ASN A 113 5.58 9.19 4.56
CA ASN A 113 4.42 9.62 3.78
C ASN A 113 4.80 10.62 2.69
N GLN A 114 5.64 11.60 3.01
CA GLN A 114 6.14 12.56 2.03
C GLN A 114 6.89 11.88 0.89
N LEU A 115 7.79 10.95 1.21
CA LEU A 115 8.54 10.19 0.21
C LEU A 115 7.65 9.27 -0.62
N THR A 116 6.65 8.64 -0.02
CA THR A 116 5.71 7.77 -0.74
C THR A 116 4.88 8.57 -1.75
N THR A 117 4.38 9.75 -1.34
CA THR A 117 3.70 10.67 -2.26
C THR A 117 4.63 11.10 -3.37
N LEU A 118 5.86 11.49 -3.04
CA LEU A 118 6.84 11.96 -4.02
C LEU A 118 7.21 10.89 -5.04
N ARG A 119 7.46 9.65 -4.59
CA ARG A 119 7.67 8.48 -5.44
C ARG A 119 6.52 8.28 -6.41
N LYS A 120 5.28 8.36 -5.93
CA LYS A 120 4.10 8.21 -6.78
C LYS A 120 4.06 9.29 -7.87
N CYS A 121 4.29 10.55 -7.50
CA CYS A 121 4.34 11.65 -8.46
C CYS A 121 5.44 11.44 -9.51
N LEU A 122 6.65 11.05 -9.10
CA LEU A 122 7.77 10.76 -10.03
C LEU A 122 7.44 9.61 -10.98
N LEU A 123 6.85 8.52 -10.47
CA LEU A 123 6.42 7.41 -11.31
C LEU A 123 5.31 7.80 -12.29
N ASP A 124 4.39 8.66 -11.87
CA ASP A 124 3.32 9.14 -12.74
C ASP A 124 3.88 10.07 -13.83
N VAL A 125 4.85 10.94 -13.53
CA VAL A 125 5.61 11.72 -14.52
C VAL A 125 6.28 10.79 -15.53
N LYS A 126 6.99 9.76 -15.07
CA LYS A 126 7.63 8.76 -15.96
C LYS A 126 6.64 8.08 -16.89
N LYS A 127 5.47 7.67 -16.36
CA LYS A 127 4.41 7.03 -17.16
C LYS A 127 3.78 7.95 -18.20
N LEU A 128 3.73 9.26 -17.93
CA LEU A 128 3.18 10.27 -18.82
C LEU A 128 4.17 10.73 -19.91
N GLY A 129 5.34 10.11 -20.00
CA GLY A 129 6.35 10.41 -21.02
C GLY A 129 7.48 11.31 -20.53
N GLY A 130 7.68 11.45 -19.22
CA GLY A 130 8.79 12.22 -18.66
C GLY A 130 8.50 13.73 -18.59
N VAL A 131 9.57 14.53 -18.64
CA VAL A 131 9.49 16.00 -18.65
C VAL A 131 10.17 16.57 -19.90
N SER A 132 9.66 17.68 -20.42
CA SER A 132 10.24 18.33 -21.62
C SER A 132 11.50 19.15 -21.30
N SER A 133 11.67 19.54 -20.04
CA SER A 133 12.88 20.23 -19.57
C SER A 133 13.31 19.72 -18.21
N PRO A 134 14.62 19.52 -17.97
CA PRO A 134 15.17 19.19 -16.65
C PRO A 134 14.74 20.18 -15.55
N ARG A 135 14.42 21.42 -15.92
CA ARG A 135 13.96 22.46 -14.98
C ARG A 135 12.64 22.11 -14.30
N GLU A 136 11.79 21.33 -14.95
CA GLU A 136 10.51 20.89 -14.39
C GLU A 136 10.70 19.92 -13.22
N LEU A 137 11.88 19.30 -13.10
CA LEU A 137 12.23 18.42 -11.98
C LEU A 137 12.76 19.16 -10.75
N TYR A 138 12.96 20.48 -10.82
CA TYR A 138 13.48 21.26 -9.68
C TYR A 138 12.62 21.16 -8.42
N PRO A 139 11.27 21.26 -8.48
CA PRO A 139 10.44 21.13 -7.28
C PRO A 139 10.64 19.79 -6.57
N TYR A 140 10.78 18.70 -7.34
CA TYR A 140 11.05 17.36 -6.80
C TYR A 140 12.44 17.29 -6.16
N SER A 141 13.46 17.79 -6.85
CA SER A 141 14.85 17.84 -6.36
C SER A 141 14.96 18.66 -5.07
N MET A 142 14.30 19.82 -5.01
CA MET A 142 14.26 20.66 -3.80
C MET A 142 13.58 19.93 -2.65
N LYS A 143 12.48 19.22 -2.91
CA LYS A 143 11.78 18.46 -1.88
C LYS A 143 12.63 17.29 -1.35
N LEU A 144 13.32 16.56 -2.22
CA LEU A 144 14.23 15.48 -1.84
C LEU A 144 15.37 15.99 -0.96
N ASN A 145 16.06 17.05 -1.40
CA ASN A 145 17.14 17.66 -0.62
C ASN A 145 16.64 18.20 0.72
N SER A 146 15.44 18.79 0.76
CA SER A 146 14.83 19.22 2.03
C SER A 146 14.60 18.07 3.00
N ILE A 147 14.26 16.88 2.51
CA ILE A 147 14.09 15.68 3.34
C ILE A 147 15.44 15.12 3.76
N ASP A 148 16.41 15.03 2.85
CA ASP A 148 17.76 14.53 3.15
C ASP A 148 18.47 15.40 4.22
N ASN A 149 18.29 16.72 4.15
CA ASN A 149 18.80 17.67 5.15
C ASN A 149 18.20 17.48 6.56
N MET A 150 17.13 16.70 6.73
CA MET A 150 16.63 16.34 8.06
C MET A 150 17.51 15.28 8.75
N ARG A 151 18.42 14.64 8.01
CA ARG A 151 19.35 13.65 8.54
C ARG A 151 20.52 14.32 9.25
N LYS A 152 21.00 13.67 10.30
CA LYS A 152 22.27 13.96 10.98
C LYS A 152 23.17 12.76 10.82
N ASP A 153 24.39 12.96 10.32
CA ASP A 153 25.34 11.88 10.03
C ASP A 153 24.75 10.76 9.16
N GLY A 154 23.95 11.15 8.15
CA GLY A 154 23.28 10.21 7.23
C GLY A 154 22.09 9.46 7.82
N LYS A 155 21.64 9.82 9.03
CA LYS A 155 20.55 9.15 9.76
C LYS A 155 19.45 10.14 10.15
N PHE A 156 18.17 9.77 9.97
CA PHE A 156 17.09 10.47 10.65
C PHE A 156 17.18 10.20 12.15
N MET A 157 17.15 11.25 12.97
CA MET A 157 17.32 11.17 14.43
C MET A 157 16.11 11.75 15.14
N VAL A 158 15.69 11.12 16.23
CA VAL A 158 14.61 11.60 17.10
C VAL A 158 15.18 11.81 18.49
N GLY A 159 15.33 13.08 18.89
CA GLY A 159 16.14 13.40 20.07
C GLY A 159 17.59 12.98 19.83
N ASN A 160 18.06 11.99 20.59
CA ASN A 160 19.42 11.43 20.51
C ASN A 160 19.47 9.96 20.08
N GLU A 161 18.34 9.42 19.61
CA GLU A 161 18.20 8.00 19.25
C GLU A 161 17.88 7.83 17.75
N ILE A 162 18.25 6.68 17.21
CA ILE A 162 17.90 6.27 15.86
C ILE A 162 16.55 5.55 15.92
N PRO A 163 15.48 6.10 15.34
CA PRO A 163 14.17 5.47 15.32
C PRO A 163 14.13 4.21 14.46
N ASP A 164 13.24 3.27 14.83
CA ASP A 164 12.95 2.06 14.06
C ASP A 164 12.37 2.38 12.68
N GLY A 165 12.68 1.53 11.68
CA GLY A 165 12.28 1.74 10.29
C GLY A 165 13.18 2.71 9.52
N GLN A 166 14.32 3.12 10.09
CA GLN A 166 15.32 3.97 9.45
C GLN A 166 15.73 3.47 8.06
N GLY A 167 16.12 2.19 7.97
CA GLY A 167 16.60 1.59 6.72
C GLY A 167 15.57 1.71 5.60
N ARG A 168 14.29 1.55 5.94
CA ARG A 168 13.18 1.65 4.99
C ARG A 168 13.00 3.06 4.44
N VAL A 169 13.01 4.07 5.30
CA VAL A 169 12.91 5.48 4.87
C VAL A 169 14.15 5.88 4.09
N THR A 170 15.31 5.35 4.45
CA THR A 170 16.56 5.58 3.71
C THR A 170 16.51 5.03 2.30
N GLN A 171 16.14 3.76 2.17
CA GLN A 171 15.93 3.12 0.87
C GLN A 171 14.91 3.86 0.03
N LEU A 172 13.79 4.29 0.62
CA LEU A 172 12.74 5.01 -0.12
C LEU A 172 13.23 6.38 -0.61
N LEU A 173 14.07 7.08 0.16
CA LEU A 173 14.68 8.34 -0.28
C LEU A 173 15.64 8.10 -1.44
N GLU A 174 16.50 7.08 -1.35
CA GLU A 174 17.42 6.68 -2.42
C GLU A 174 16.66 6.33 -3.71
N GLU A 175 15.61 5.50 -3.62
CA GLU A 175 14.74 5.17 -4.76
C GLU A 175 14.14 6.43 -5.43
N CYS A 176 13.78 7.46 -4.65
CA CYS A 176 13.25 8.70 -5.22
C CYS A 176 14.34 9.55 -5.88
N PHE A 177 15.56 9.57 -5.34
CA PHE A 177 16.70 10.22 -5.99
C PHE A 177 17.05 9.54 -7.31
N ASP A 178 17.07 8.21 -7.34
CA ASP A 178 17.34 7.44 -8.56
C ASP A 178 16.28 7.71 -9.63
N LEU A 179 14.99 7.69 -9.27
CA LEU A 179 13.90 8.02 -10.20
C LEU A 179 14.01 9.45 -10.75
N ALA A 180 14.34 10.42 -9.89
CA ALA A 180 14.49 11.81 -10.32
C ALA A 180 15.72 12.00 -11.23
N TYR A 181 16.81 11.27 -10.97
CA TYR A 181 18.01 11.29 -11.79
C TYR A 181 17.78 10.66 -13.17
N GLU A 182 17.10 9.51 -13.22
CA GLU A 182 16.71 8.86 -14.47
C GLU A 182 15.87 9.80 -15.34
N LEU A 183 14.78 10.37 -14.78
CA LEU A 183 13.93 11.33 -15.49
C LEU A 183 14.68 12.58 -15.99
N ARG A 184 15.72 13.00 -15.26
CA ARG A 184 16.53 14.16 -15.66
C ARG A 184 17.40 13.83 -16.86
N ASN A 185 18.04 12.66 -16.85
CA ASN A 185 18.89 12.23 -17.97
C ASN A 185 18.04 12.03 -19.23
N ASP A 186 16.88 11.39 -19.11
CA ASP A 186 15.94 11.22 -20.24
C ASP A 186 15.57 12.58 -20.86
N ALA A 187 15.27 13.58 -20.03
CA ALA A 187 14.94 14.93 -20.50
C ALA A 187 16.14 15.69 -21.10
N GLU A 188 17.35 15.47 -20.60
CA GLU A 188 18.58 16.05 -21.16
C GLU A 188 18.88 15.46 -22.54
N GLU A 189 18.72 14.14 -22.71
CA GLU A 189 18.90 13.43 -23.97
C GLU A 189 17.90 13.92 -25.03
N ASP A 190 16.61 13.99 -24.70
CA ASP A 190 15.56 14.47 -25.61
C ASP A 190 15.81 15.92 -26.04
N SER A 191 16.21 16.79 -25.10
CA SER A 191 16.50 18.20 -25.41
C SER A 191 17.72 18.40 -26.32
N SER A 192 18.68 17.48 -26.28
CA SER A 192 19.89 17.53 -27.09
C SER A 192 19.66 17.02 -28.53
N ALA A 193 18.71 16.11 -28.73
CA ALA A 193 18.35 15.58 -30.05
C ALA A 193 17.63 16.60 -30.94
N GLU A 194 16.90 17.55 -30.35
CA GLU A 194 16.20 18.62 -31.10
C GLU A 194 17.13 19.75 -31.58
N ALA A 195 18.39 19.81 -31.12
CA ALA A 195 19.28 20.95 -31.33
C ALA A 195 20.19 20.88 -32.59
N THR A 196 19.94 19.98 -33.55
CA THR A 196 20.73 19.90 -34.80
C THR A 196 20.22 20.90 -35.85
N PRO A 197 20.94 21.99 -36.20
CA PRO A 197 20.48 22.95 -37.22
C PRO A 197 20.89 22.47 -38.61
N GLN A 198 19.93 22.29 -39.52
CA GLN A 198 20.21 22.27 -40.96
C GLN A 198 20.60 23.68 -41.40
N SER A 199 21.89 23.94 -41.60
CA SER A 199 22.37 25.16 -42.27
C SER A 199 23.23 24.80 -43.47
N GLU A 200 22.61 24.63 -44.63
CA GLU A 200 23.28 24.78 -45.93
C GLU A 200 22.36 25.57 -46.87
N THR A 201 22.60 26.87 -46.97
CA THR A 201 22.30 27.64 -48.18
C THR A 201 23.60 28.23 -48.70
N PRO A 202 24.21 27.68 -49.76
CA PRO A 202 25.35 28.30 -50.41
C PRO A 202 24.89 29.58 -51.14
N ASN A 203 25.44 30.70 -50.69
CA ASN A 203 25.25 32.03 -51.26
C ASN A 203 25.78 32.08 -52.71
N GLU A 204 24.97 32.57 -53.65
CA GLU A 204 25.42 32.98 -54.99
C GLU A 204 26.50 34.07 -54.91
N PRO A 205 27.53 34.05 -55.77
CA PRO A 205 28.31 35.24 -56.04
C PRO A 205 27.78 35.95 -57.31
N LEU A 206 27.40 37.22 -57.14
CA LEU A 206 27.13 38.18 -58.22
C LEU A 206 28.40 39.00 -58.52
N ALA A 207 28.52 39.44 -59.78
CA ALA A 207 29.50 40.34 -60.43
C ALA A 207 30.62 39.62 -61.23
N ALA A 208 30.87 39.94 -62.51
CA ALA A 208 30.60 41.17 -63.28
C ALA A 208 30.19 40.88 -64.73
#